data_AF-A0A6P4IR87-F1
#
_entry.id   AF-A0A6P4IR87-F1
#
_cell.length_a   1.000
_cell.length_b   1.000
_cell.length_c   1.000
_cell.angle_alpha   90.00
_cell.angle_beta   90.00
_cell.angle_gamma   90.00
#
_symmetry.space_group_name_H-M   'P 1'
#
loop_
_entity.id
_entity.type
_entity.pdbx_description
1 polymer ?
#
loop_
_entity_poly.entity_id
_entity_poly.type
_entity_poly.pdbx_seq_one_letter_code
_entity_poly.pdbx_strand_id
1 'polypeptide(L)'
;MAEMECQSIKMSISEEAQTVTRKECGKRGRKPGRKTSTEKLDIKAKLERSRQSARECRARKKLRYQYLEELVADREKAVVALRAELERLIQWNRQLNENVIPNNNDQLLQDIGILKQE
;
A
#
# COMPACT_ATOMS: atom_id res chain seq x y z
N MET A 1 -6.67 -36.67 -5.18
CA MET A 1 -5.37 -36.08 -4.80
C MET A 1 -5.33 -34.65 -5.32
N ALA A 2 -6.10 -33.77 -4.69
CA ALA A 2 -6.13 -32.33 -4.94
C ALA A 2 -6.78 -31.65 -3.72
N GLU A 3 -6.11 -31.79 -2.58
CA GLU A 3 -6.27 -30.95 -1.40
C GLU A 3 -4.86 -30.48 -1.02
N MET A 4 -4.73 -29.28 -0.42
CA MET A 4 -3.47 -28.61 -0.02
C MET A 4 -2.92 -27.73 -1.17
N GLU A 5 -3.16 -26.41 -1.22
CA GLU A 5 -2.77 -25.40 -0.24
C GLU A 5 -3.68 -24.15 -0.31
N CYS A 6 -4.70 -24.06 0.55
CA CYS A 6 -5.35 -22.78 0.86
C CYS A 6 -5.37 -22.58 2.39
N GLN A 7 -4.19 -22.70 3.00
CA GLN A 7 -3.95 -22.38 4.39
C GLN A 7 -2.64 -21.60 4.51
N SER A 8 -2.68 -20.28 4.31
CA SER A 8 -1.60 -19.45 4.83
C SER A 8 -1.88 -17.97 5.05
N ILE A 9 -3.14 -17.54 5.18
CA ILE A 9 -3.43 -16.21 5.76
C ILE A 9 -4.61 -16.33 6.74
N LYS A 10 -4.44 -17.17 7.76
CA LYS A 10 -5.05 -16.94 9.07
C LYS A 10 -4.19 -15.92 9.81
N MET A 11 -4.24 -14.66 9.38
CA MET A 11 -3.84 -13.54 10.22
C MET A 11 -5.11 -12.85 10.70
N SER A 12 -5.56 -13.33 11.85
CA SER A 12 -6.26 -12.60 12.91
C SER A 12 -6.48 -11.10 12.62
N ILE A 13 -7.52 -10.80 11.85
CA ILE A 13 -8.28 -9.58 12.08
C ILE A 13 -9.21 -9.94 13.22
N SER A 14 -8.76 -9.63 14.43
CA SER A 14 -9.62 -9.58 15.61
C SER A 14 -10.78 -8.66 15.26
N GLU A 15 -11.90 -9.28 14.93
CA GLU A 15 -13.17 -8.62 14.74
C GLU A 15 -13.56 -8.07 16.11
N GLU A 16 -13.10 -6.87 16.44
CA GLU A 16 -13.74 -6.06 17.47
C GLU A 16 -15.10 -5.65 16.93
N ALA A 17 -16.02 -6.63 16.92
CA ALA A 17 -17.43 -6.37 17.05
C ALA A 17 -17.64 -5.74 18.43
N GLN A 18 -17.28 -4.47 18.56
CA GLN A 18 -17.87 -3.60 19.56
C GLN A 18 -19.34 -3.48 19.18
N THR A 19 -20.10 -4.43 19.70
CA THR A 19 -21.51 -4.28 19.99
C THR A 19 -21.65 -3.02 20.85
N VAL A 20 -21.75 -1.86 20.18
CA VAL A 20 -22.27 -0.66 20.81
C VAL A 20 -23.76 -0.95 20.97
N THR A 21 -24.08 -1.73 22.00
CA THR A 21 -25.40 -1.81 22.58
C THR A 21 -25.76 -0.36 22.91
N ARG A 22 -26.58 0.23 22.04
CA ARG A 22 -27.15 1.54 22.27
C ARG A 22 -28.05 1.38 23.49
N LYS A 23 -27.49 1.61 24.68
CA LYS A 23 -28.26 1.84 25.90
C LYS A 23 -29.07 3.10 25.64
N GLU A 24 -30.31 2.94 25.18
CA GLU A 24 -31.33 3.98 25.30
C GLU A 24 -31.53 4.22 26.79
N CYS A 25 -30.76 5.16 27.33
CA CYS A 25 -30.92 5.63 28.69
C CYS A 25 -32.32 6.23 28.82
N GLY A 26 -33.14 5.56 29.64
CA GLY A 26 -34.55 5.84 29.83
C GLY A 26 -34.86 7.32 30.02
N LYS A 27 -35.76 7.81 29.16
CA LYS A 27 -36.46 9.08 29.35
C LYS A 27 -37.45 8.94 30.51
N ARG A 28 -36.99 9.02 31.75
CA ARG A 28 -37.87 9.25 32.91
C ARG A 28 -37.27 10.33 33.80
N GLY A 29 -37.91 11.51 33.82
CA GLY A 29 -37.81 12.46 34.92
C GLY A 29 -36.72 13.53 34.89
N ARG A 30 -36.47 14.24 33.78
CA ARG A 30 -35.67 15.49 33.82
C ARG A 30 -36.56 16.74 33.77
N LYS A 31 -36.54 17.54 34.84
CA LYS A 31 -37.26 18.82 34.96
C LYS A 31 -36.94 19.76 33.78
N PRO A 32 -37.93 20.43 33.17
CA PRO A 32 -37.72 21.36 32.06
C PRO A 32 -37.08 22.64 32.62
N GLY A 33 -35.89 23.01 32.14
CA GLY A 33 -35.43 24.40 32.32
C GLY A 33 -33.94 24.69 32.46
N ARG A 34 -33.03 23.73 32.70
CA ARG A 34 -31.63 24.13 33.02
C ARG A 34 -30.50 23.15 32.69
N LYS A 35 -30.48 22.52 31.50
CA LYS A 35 -29.33 21.71 31.00
C LYS A 35 -29.07 21.76 29.48
N THR A 36 -29.78 22.60 28.72
CA THR A 36 -29.75 22.57 27.25
C THR A 36 -28.44 23.06 26.63
N SER A 37 -27.65 23.89 27.31
CA SER A 37 -26.38 24.39 26.77
C SER A 37 -25.28 23.32 26.74
N THR A 38 -25.08 22.59 27.85
CA THR A 38 -24.07 21.52 27.95
C THR A 38 -24.38 20.35 27.04
N GLU A 39 -25.65 19.99 26.88
CA GLU A 39 -26.09 18.90 26.00
C GLU A 39 -25.93 19.26 24.51
N LYS A 40 -26.19 20.52 24.13
CA LYS A 40 -25.87 21.04 22.78
C LYS A 40 -24.37 21.06 22.48
N LEU A 41 -23.55 21.41 23.48
CA LEU A 41 -22.09 21.37 23.36
C LEU A 41 -21.57 19.94 23.16
N ASP A 42 -22.12 18.95 23.88
CA ASP A 42 -21.76 17.53 23.71
C ASP A 42 -22.17 16.99 22.33
N ILE A 43 -23.36 17.36 21.82
CA ILE A 43 -23.78 16.98 20.45
C ILE A 43 -22.83 17.59 19.40
N LYS A 44 -22.49 18.87 19.54
CA LYS A 44 -21.53 19.54 18.63
C LYS A 44 -20.15 18.87 18.68
N ALA A 45 -19.67 18.53 19.87
CA ALA A 45 -18.38 17.85 20.05
C ALA A 45 -18.38 16.42 19.47
N LYS A 46 -19.47 15.66 19.63
CA LYS A 46 -19.63 14.33 19.02
C LYS A 46 -19.65 14.40 17.50
N LEU A 47 -20.38 15.36 16.94
CA LEU A 47 -20.44 15.57 15.50
C LEU A 47 -19.07 15.93 14.93
N GLU A 48 -18.31 16.78 15.62
CA GLU A 48 -16.98 17.17 15.17
C GLU A 48 -15.97 16.03 15.25
N ARG A 49 -16.02 15.21 16.31
CA ARG A 49 -15.21 13.97 16.39
C ARG A 49 -15.52 12.99 15.25
N SER A 50 -16.79 12.81 14.91
CA SER A 50 -17.21 11.95 13.79
C SER A 50 -16.73 12.49 12.44
N ARG A 51 -16.80 13.81 12.24
CA ARG A 51 -16.24 14.46 11.04
C ARG A 51 -14.74 14.28 10.96
N GLN A 52 -14.03 14.45 12.07
CA GLN A 52 -12.59 14.31 12.14
C GLN A 52 -12.16 12.87 11.83
N SER A 53 -12.78 11.86 12.44
CA SER A 53 -12.48 10.46 12.15
C SER A 53 -12.77 10.10 10.68
N ALA A 54 -13.84 10.65 10.09
CA ALA A 54 -14.13 10.47 8.67
C ALA A 54 -13.05 11.11 7.76
N ARG A 55 -12.54 12.29 8.12
CA ARG A 55 -11.44 12.96 7.40
C ARG A 55 -10.16 12.12 7.49
N GLU A 56 -9.80 11.68 8.69
CA GLU A 56 -8.62 10.85 8.94
C GLU A 56 -8.69 9.51 8.20
N CYS A 57 -9.86 8.88 8.17
CA CYS A 57 -10.08 7.66 7.39
C CYS A 57 -9.80 7.88 5.90
N ARG A 58 -10.30 8.98 5.32
CA ARG A 58 -10.04 9.35 3.93
C ARG A 58 -8.55 9.63 3.68
N ALA A 59 -7.92 10.41 4.56
CA ALA A 59 -6.50 10.74 4.45
C ALA A 59 -5.62 9.47 4.53
N ARG A 60 -5.91 8.58 5.48
CA ARG A 60 -5.21 7.30 5.63
C ARG A 60 -5.39 6.40 4.41
N LYS A 61 -6.61 6.32 3.87
CA LYS A 61 -6.88 5.55 2.65
C LYS A 61 -6.11 6.11 1.45
N LYS A 62 -6.07 7.43 1.29
CA LYS A 62 -5.29 8.09 0.23
C LYS A 62 -3.80 7.76 0.34
N LEU A 63 -3.22 7.93 1.53
CA LEU A 63 -1.80 7.62 1.77
C LEU A 63 -1.49 6.13 1.52
N ARG A 64 -2.37 5.23 1.95
CA ARG A 64 -2.20 3.79 1.71
C ARG A 64 -2.19 3.47 0.22
N TYR A 65 -3.10 4.06 -0.55
CA TYR A 65 -3.16 3.82 -1.99
C TYR A 65 -1.98 4.44 -2.73
N GLN A 66 -1.55 5.64 -2.33
CA GLN A 66 -0.35 6.25 -2.87
C GLN A 66 0.88 5.36 -2.67
N TYR A 67 1.10 4.85 -1.45
CA TYR A 67 2.22 3.95 -1.18
C TYR A 67 2.17 2.65 -2.02
N LEU A 68 0.99 2.06 -2.15
CA LEU A 68 0.82 0.86 -2.97
C LEU A 68 1.06 1.14 -4.46
N GLU A 69 0.62 2.29 -4.95
CA GLU A 69 0.86 2.74 -6.32
C GLU A 69 2.35 2.95 -6.58
N GLU A 70 3.06 3.62 -5.67
CA GLU A 70 4.52 3.80 -5.74
C GLU A 70 5.25 2.45 -5.75
N LEU A 71 4.89 1.51 -4.87
CA LEU A 71 5.48 0.16 -4.86
C LEU A 71 5.28 -0.60 -6.18
N VAL A 72 4.08 -0.50 -6.77
CA VAL A 72 3.78 -1.16 -8.04
C VAL A 72 4.59 -0.51 -9.16
N ALA A 73 4.62 0.82 -9.23
CA ALA A 73 5.37 1.57 -10.23
C ALA A 73 6.87 1.24 -10.19
N ASP A 74 7.46 1.18 -8.99
CA ASP A 74 8.88 0.82 -8.82
C ASP A 74 9.16 -0.61 -9.29
N ARG A 75 8.26 -1.55 -8.96
CA ARG A 75 8.40 -2.94 -9.40
C ARG A 75 8.25 -3.08 -10.91
N GLU A 76 7.30 -2.40 -11.52
CA GLU A 76 7.11 -2.37 -12.97
C GLU A 76 8.34 -1.80 -13.67
N LYS A 77 8.89 -0.69 -13.16
CA LYS A 77 10.13 -0.09 -13.66
C LYS A 77 11.31 -1.06 -13.58
N ALA A 78 11.47 -1.76 -12.46
CA ALA A 78 12.51 -2.77 -12.29
C ALA A 78 12.34 -3.94 -13.28
N VAL A 79 11.12 -4.41 -13.50
CA VAL A 79 10.83 -5.47 -14.48
C VAL A 79 11.17 -5.03 -15.90
N VAL A 80 10.82 -3.80 -16.28
CA VAL A 80 11.17 -3.26 -17.60
C VAL A 80 12.68 -3.18 -17.78
N ALA A 81 13.40 -2.66 -16.78
CA ALA A 81 14.86 -2.58 -16.80
C ALA A 81 15.51 -3.96 -16.94
N LEU A 82 15.06 -4.95 -16.14
CA LEU A 82 15.58 -6.32 -16.21
C LEU A 82 15.28 -7.00 -17.56
N ARG A 83 14.11 -6.74 -18.16
CA ARG A 83 13.79 -7.26 -19.50
C ARG A 83 14.69 -6.65 -20.58
N ALA A 84 14.94 -5.34 -20.52
CA ALA A 84 15.85 -4.68 -21.44
C ALA A 84 17.28 -5.25 -21.32
N GLU A 85 17.74 -5.46 -20.10
CA GLU A 85 19.05 -6.06 -19.83
C GLU A 85 19.15 -7.50 -20.33
N LEU A 86 18.10 -8.31 -20.11
CA LEU A 86 18.06 -9.68 -20.63
C LEU A 86 18.09 -9.72 -22.15
N GLU A 87 17.30 -8.88 -22.84
CA GLU A 87 17.29 -8.80 -24.30
C GLU A 87 18.67 -8.43 -24.84
N ARG A 88 19.33 -7.46 -24.20
CA ARG A 88 20.68 -7.02 -24.54
C ARG A 88 21.69 -8.17 -24.41
N LEU A 89 21.61 -8.98 -23.35
CA LEU A 89 22.46 -10.17 -23.16
C LEU A 89 22.17 -11.27 -24.18
N ILE A 90 20.89 -11.49 -24.54
CA ILE A 90 20.51 -12.46 -25.57
C ILE A 90 21.08 -12.04 -26.93
N GLN A 91 20.96 -10.77 -27.30
CA GLN A 91 21.53 -10.23 -28.54
C GLN A 91 23.05 -10.39 -28.56
N TRP A 92 23.72 -10.13 -27.43
CA TRP A 92 25.16 -10.32 -27.30
C TRP A 92 25.57 -11.78 -27.48
N ASN A 93 24.86 -12.71 -26.84
CA ASN A 93 25.13 -14.14 -27.01
C ASN A 93 24.99 -14.58 -28.47
N ARG A 94 23.97 -14.06 -29.19
CA ARG A 94 23.82 -14.33 -30.64
C ARG A 94 25.00 -13.83 -31.45
N GLN A 95 25.46 -12.60 -31.22
CA GLN A 95 26.61 -12.04 -31.92
C GLN A 95 27.90 -12.82 -31.65
N LEU A 96 28.13 -13.25 -30.40
CA LEU A 96 29.27 -14.09 -30.05
C LEU A 96 29.21 -15.45 -30.77
N ASN A 97 28.04 -16.08 -30.87
CA ASN A 97 27.88 -17.32 -31.63
C ASN A 97 28.18 -17.14 -33.13
N GLU A 98 27.96 -15.93 -33.66
CA GLU A 98 28.29 -15.56 -35.04
C GLU A 98 29.76 -15.13 -35.23
N ASN A 99 30.60 -15.22 -34.17
CA ASN A 99 31.98 -14.69 -34.13
C ASN A 99 32.08 -13.20 -34.45
N VAL A 100 30.98 -12.45 -34.28
CA VAL A 100 30.96 -10.99 -34.41
C VAL A 100 31.25 -10.40 -33.05
N ILE A 101 32.37 -9.69 -32.92
CA ILE A 101 32.72 -8.95 -31.71
C ILE A 101 32.04 -7.58 -31.79
N PRO A 102 31.04 -7.28 -30.95
CA PRO A 102 30.41 -5.96 -30.98
C PRO A 102 31.39 -4.85 -30.57
N ASN A 103 31.31 -3.71 -31.26
CA ASN A 103 32.17 -2.53 -31.05
C ASN A 103 32.00 -1.89 -29.65
N ASN A 104 30.98 -2.29 -28.91
CA ASN A 104 30.55 -1.77 -27.62
C ASN A 104 30.83 -2.76 -26.47
N ASN A 105 31.73 -3.73 -26.68
CA ASN A 105 32.15 -4.68 -25.64
C ASN A 105 32.79 -4.00 -24.41
N ASP A 106 33.54 -2.92 -24.58
CA ASP A 106 34.19 -2.25 -23.45
C ASP A 106 33.17 -1.58 -22.53
N GLN A 107 32.14 -0.94 -23.10
CA GLN A 107 31.04 -0.36 -22.33
C GLN A 107 30.26 -1.46 -21.59
N LEU A 108 30.01 -2.57 -22.27
CA LEU A 108 29.34 -3.72 -21.67
C LEU A 108 30.14 -4.32 -20.50
N LEU A 109 31.45 -4.50 -20.68
CA LEU A 109 32.32 -5.05 -19.63
C LEU A 109 32.44 -4.08 -18.45
N GLN A 110 32.35 -2.76 -18.68
CA GLN A 110 32.22 -1.78 -17.60
C GLN A 110 30.87 -1.88 -16.89
N ASP A 111 29.76 -2.03 -17.62
CA ASP A 111 28.42 -2.14 -17.05
C ASP A 111 28.23 -3.43 -16.21
N ILE A 112 28.88 -4.53 -16.61
CA ILE A 112 28.91 -5.80 -15.85
C ILE A 112 29.91 -5.72 -14.66
N GLY A 113 30.75 -4.68 -14.60
CA GLY A 113 31.75 -4.47 -13.55
C GLY A 113 33.01 -5.32 -13.68
N ILE A 114 33.28 -5.85 -14.88
CA ILE A 114 34.50 -6.62 -15.20
C ILE A 114 35.66 -5.67 -15.52
N LEU A 115 35.39 -4.56 -16.22
CA LEU A 115 36.33 -3.46 -16.40
C LEU A 115 36.09 -2.42 -15.30
N LYS A 116 37.15 -2.05 -14.57
CA LYS A 116 37.09 -0.94 -13.61
C LYS A 116 36.94 0.38 -14.38
N GLN A 117 36.04 1.24 -13.91
CA GLN A 117 36.04 2.66 -14.29
C GLN A 117 37.32 3.28 -13.70
N GLU A 118 38.21 3.81 -14.55
CA GLU A 118 39.34 4.64 -14.12
C GLU A 118 38.89 6.04 -13.73
#